data_AF-A0AAN8HGW8-F1
#
_entry.id   AF-A0AAN8HGW8-F1
#
_cell.length_a   1.000
_cell.length_b   1.000
_cell.length_c   1.000
_cell.angle_alpha   90.00
_cell.angle_beta   90.00
_cell.angle_gamma   90.00
#
_symmetry.space_group_name_H-M   'P 1'
#
loop_
_entity.id
_entity.type
_entity.pdbx_description
1 polymer ?
#
loop_
_entity_poly.entity_id
_entity_poly.type
_entity_poly.pdbx_seq_one_letter_code
_entity_poly.pdbx_strand_id
1 'polypeptide(L)'
;MSADNAVGNVSVPLRNLLNSIQCMRDRVRDGESNESDGAFDLSNFWHTLNQAVKAVSQEATKLSVAFSKPPLPSQQDGEKLSEWILKSVLSLSTVYYWLPKSQGVSLRRQVRDAIVDVLEGVTQLVGVILSSPLQSLSHEQLTSTGGVWSACDSLSQLPRDNKAALLVVLCAQIGVVKDAIEEIEQALSEVQDPFSDVLDDDQEPRGNQDTYWSEKDRRVIGPCQGLMKASAACLRKLTSAVKTHGDVSTPQNVAQLDDLADITKELSPGVDDLALCLYPPMDYSGVEDNVSKLGALLKKVLEIIRCSHVCGESQLTWVQFLDGAVDHNLQKTKDLLQQDS
;
A
#
# COMPACT_ATOMS: atom_id res chain seq x y z
N MET A 1 13.52 5.61 -49.04
CA MET A 1 12.05 5.55 -48.87
C MET A 1 11.53 4.27 -48.19
N SER A 2 12.40 3.36 -47.69
CA SER A 2 11.92 2.08 -47.12
C SER A 2 11.97 1.97 -45.59
N ALA A 3 12.75 2.80 -44.89
CA ALA A 3 12.83 2.75 -43.43
C ALA A 3 11.61 3.41 -42.75
N ASP A 4 11.19 4.58 -43.23
CA ASP A 4 10.07 5.33 -42.63
C ASP A 4 8.71 4.65 -42.83
N ASN A 5 8.49 3.97 -43.97
CA ASN A 5 7.26 3.19 -44.21
C ASN A 5 7.21 1.89 -43.38
N ALA A 6 8.35 1.28 -43.06
CA ALA A 6 8.40 0.09 -42.20
C ALA A 6 8.11 0.45 -40.72
N VAL A 7 8.63 1.59 -40.24
CA VAL A 7 8.35 2.13 -38.90
C VAL A 7 6.87 2.49 -38.75
N GLY A 8 6.25 3.06 -39.79
CA GLY A 8 4.81 3.36 -39.81
C GLY A 8 3.91 2.13 -39.66
N ASN A 9 4.24 1.02 -40.33
CA ASN A 9 3.38 -0.18 -40.33
C ASN A 9 3.48 -1.04 -39.07
N VAL A 10 4.66 -1.15 -38.45
CA VAL A 10 4.83 -1.93 -37.20
C VAL A 10 4.28 -1.19 -35.97
N SER A 11 4.09 0.12 -36.09
CA SER A 11 3.47 0.93 -35.02
C SER A 11 2.00 0.59 -34.76
N VAL A 12 1.26 0.09 -35.76
CA VAL A 12 -0.18 -0.18 -35.63
C VAL A 12 -0.45 -1.39 -34.71
N PRO A 13 0.17 -2.57 -34.92
CA PRO A 13 0.02 -3.70 -34.00
C PRO A 13 0.38 -3.36 -32.55
N LEU A 14 1.46 -2.61 -32.35
CA LEU A 14 1.91 -2.20 -31.01
C LEU A 14 0.96 -1.20 -30.34
N ARG A 15 0.36 -0.27 -31.09
CA ARG A 15 -0.68 0.63 -30.55
C ARG A 15 -1.95 -0.15 -30.17
N ASN A 16 -2.38 -1.09 -31.00
CA ASN A 16 -3.53 -1.95 -30.69
C ASN A 16 -3.28 -2.81 -29.45
N LEU A 17 -2.07 -3.35 -29.33
CA LEU A 17 -1.61 -4.05 -28.14
C LEU A 17 -1.69 -3.15 -26.91
N LEU A 18 -1.11 -1.94 -26.97
CA LEU A 18 -1.09 -0.99 -25.87
C LEU A 18 -2.52 -0.69 -25.35
N ASN A 19 -3.43 -0.36 -26.28
CA ASN A 19 -4.83 -0.09 -25.94
C ASN A 19 -5.52 -1.30 -25.30
N SER A 20 -5.22 -2.51 -25.80
CA SER A 20 -5.79 -3.76 -25.28
C SER A 20 -5.30 -4.05 -23.86
N ILE A 21 -4.01 -3.86 -23.59
CA ILE A 21 -3.43 -4.04 -22.25
C ILE A 21 -4.01 -3.02 -21.26
N GLN A 22 -4.13 -1.76 -21.66
CA GLN A 22 -4.74 -0.71 -20.83
C GLN A 22 -6.19 -1.07 -20.46
N CYS A 23 -6.99 -1.51 -21.44
CA CYS A 23 -8.36 -1.95 -21.19
C CYS A 23 -8.43 -3.15 -20.23
N MET A 24 -7.52 -4.13 -20.38
CA MET A 24 -7.46 -5.28 -19.45
C MET A 24 -7.02 -4.86 -18.05
N ARG A 25 -6.04 -3.96 -17.93
CA ARG A 25 -5.58 -3.40 -16.65
C ARG A 25 -6.73 -2.72 -15.91
N ASP A 26 -7.50 -1.90 -16.62
CA ASP A 26 -8.62 -1.17 -16.02
C ASP A 26 -9.70 -2.14 -15.53
N ARG A 27 -10.02 -3.17 -16.32
CA ARG A 27 -10.95 -4.25 -15.90
C ARG A 27 -10.46 -5.03 -14.68
N VAL A 28 -9.18 -5.40 -14.64
CA VAL A 28 -8.59 -6.11 -13.48
C VAL A 28 -8.64 -5.21 -12.25
N ARG A 29 -8.40 -3.90 -12.40
CA ARG A 29 -8.47 -2.91 -11.32
C ARG A 29 -9.88 -2.81 -10.73
N ASP A 30 -10.92 -2.85 -11.57
CA ASP A 30 -12.32 -2.86 -11.14
C ASP A 30 -12.65 -4.09 -10.27
N GLY A 31 -11.96 -5.22 -10.49
CA GLY A 31 -11.88 -6.31 -9.53
C GLY A 31 -13.11 -7.21 -9.45
N GLU A 32 -13.98 -7.18 -10.45
CA GLU A 32 -15.14 -8.08 -10.55
C GLU A 32 -14.69 -9.54 -10.40
N SER A 33 -15.49 -10.35 -9.70
CA SER A 33 -15.21 -11.78 -9.55
C SER A 33 -16.06 -12.57 -10.52
N ASN A 34 -15.47 -13.57 -11.16
CA ASN A 34 -16.27 -14.64 -11.74
C ASN A 34 -16.74 -15.52 -10.56
N GLU A 35 -18.04 -15.55 -10.30
CA GLU A 35 -18.59 -16.56 -9.40
C GLU A 35 -18.40 -17.92 -10.08
N SER A 36 -17.61 -18.79 -9.46
CA SER A 36 -17.47 -20.18 -9.88
C SER A 36 -17.93 -21.08 -8.75
N ASP A 37 -18.99 -21.86 -9.00
CA ASP A 37 -19.54 -22.86 -8.07
C ASP A 37 -18.65 -24.12 -7.94
N GLY A 38 -17.47 -24.14 -8.56
CA GLY A 38 -16.55 -25.27 -8.56
C GLY A 38 -15.65 -25.33 -7.32
N ALA A 39 -15.17 -26.54 -7.01
CA ALA A 39 -14.12 -26.72 -5.99
C ALA A 39 -12.84 -25.99 -6.43
N PHE A 40 -12.44 -24.96 -5.69
CA PHE A 40 -11.24 -24.18 -5.95
C PHE A 40 -10.00 -24.88 -5.38
N ASP A 41 -8.98 -25.06 -6.22
CA ASP A 41 -7.66 -25.58 -5.82
C ASP A 41 -6.64 -24.44 -5.75
N LEU A 42 -6.28 -24.08 -4.51
CA LEU A 42 -5.31 -23.01 -4.23
C LEU A 42 -3.91 -23.33 -4.74
N SER A 43 -3.48 -24.60 -4.71
CA SER A 43 -2.16 -25.01 -5.19
C SER A 43 -2.07 -24.88 -6.71
N ASN A 44 -3.10 -25.37 -7.41
CA ASN A 44 -3.19 -25.22 -8.85
C ASN A 44 -3.26 -23.75 -9.26
N PHE A 45 -4.04 -22.92 -8.57
CA PHE A 45 -4.10 -21.47 -8.80
C PHE A 45 -2.70 -20.83 -8.75
N TRP A 46 -1.95 -21.05 -7.67
CA TRP A 46 -0.60 -20.47 -7.53
C TRP A 46 0.37 -21.00 -8.57
N HIS A 47 0.30 -22.29 -8.90
CA HIS A 47 1.11 -22.87 -9.96
C HIS A 47 0.82 -22.21 -11.31
N THR A 48 -0.46 -22.12 -11.71
CA THR A 48 -0.85 -21.49 -12.98
C THR A 48 -0.48 -20.00 -13.02
N LEU A 49 -0.69 -19.27 -11.92
CA LEU A 49 -0.31 -17.86 -11.82
C LEU A 49 1.19 -17.68 -12.07
N ASN A 50 2.04 -18.47 -11.40
CA ASN A 50 3.49 -18.40 -11.59
C ASN A 50 3.92 -18.72 -13.03
N GLN A 51 3.24 -19.64 -13.72
CA GLN A 51 3.52 -19.92 -15.14
C GLN A 51 3.09 -18.76 -16.04
N ALA A 52 1.92 -18.16 -15.79
CA ALA A 52 1.44 -17.01 -16.55
C ALA A 52 2.37 -15.80 -16.41
N VAL A 53 2.85 -15.52 -15.20
CA VAL A 53 3.82 -14.44 -14.93
C VAL A 53 5.14 -14.67 -15.67
N LYS A 54 5.67 -15.90 -15.64
CA LYS A 54 6.88 -16.26 -16.38
C LYS A 54 6.70 -16.05 -17.89
N ALA A 55 5.54 -16.42 -18.43
CA ALA A 55 5.23 -16.20 -19.84
C ALA A 55 5.21 -14.70 -20.18
N VAL A 56 4.59 -13.85 -19.34
CA VAL A 56 4.60 -12.39 -19.55
C VAL A 56 6.01 -11.84 -19.55
N SER A 57 6.85 -12.21 -18.58
CA SER A 57 8.24 -11.76 -18.49
C SER A 57 9.08 -12.18 -19.72
N GLN A 58 8.89 -13.41 -20.21
CA GLN A 58 9.57 -13.92 -21.40
C GLN A 58 9.11 -13.20 -22.67
N GLU A 59 7.81 -13.01 -22.87
CA GLU A 59 7.29 -12.31 -24.04
C GLU A 59 7.65 -10.81 -24.02
N ALA A 60 7.67 -10.16 -22.85
CA ALA A 60 8.16 -8.79 -22.70
C ALA A 60 9.64 -8.67 -23.09
N THR A 61 10.48 -9.63 -22.68
CA THR A 61 11.90 -9.69 -23.07
C THR A 61 12.06 -9.85 -24.57
N LYS A 62 11.32 -10.79 -25.19
CA LYS A 62 11.37 -11.03 -26.63
C LYS A 62 10.95 -9.78 -27.40
N LEU A 63 9.85 -9.14 -26.98
CA LEU A 63 9.36 -7.91 -27.58
C LEU A 63 10.44 -6.82 -27.49
N SER A 64 11.00 -6.59 -26.31
CA SER A 64 12.07 -5.62 -26.13
C SER A 64 13.28 -5.90 -27.04
N VAL A 65 13.82 -7.12 -27.01
CA VAL A 65 14.99 -7.48 -27.83
C VAL A 65 14.70 -7.32 -29.33
N ALA A 66 13.53 -7.75 -29.81
CA ALA A 66 13.14 -7.66 -31.22
C ALA A 66 13.09 -6.22 -31.74
N PHE A 67 12.72 -5.27 -30.88
CA PHE A 67 12.64 -3.85 -31.23
C PHE A 67 13.88 -3.04 -30.82
N SER A 68 14.93 -3.69 -30.33
CA SER A 68 16.11 -3.00 -29.79
C SER A 68 17.13 -2.58 -30.84
N LYS A 69 17.23 -3.28 -31.99
CA LYS A 69 18.26 -3.00 -33.00
C LYS A 69 17.74 -3.34 -34.41
N PRO A 70 18.21 -2.64 -35.44
CA PRO A 70 17.94 -3.02 -36.83
C PRO A 70 18.51 -4.40 -37.22
N PRO A 71 17.89 -5.11 -38.18
CA PRO A 71 16.63 -4.75 -38.83
C PRO A 71 15.44 -4.94 -37.89
N LEU A 72 14.48 -4.02 -37.96
CA LEU A 72 13.25 -4.13 -37.19
C LEU A 72 12.41 -5.33 -37.69
N PRO A 73 11.53 -5.88 -36.84
CA PRO A 73 10.65 -6.97 -37.23
C PRO A 73 9.82 -6.59 -38.45
N SER A 74 9.55 -7.56 -39.32
CA SER A 74 8.56 -7.37 -40.37
C SER A 74 7.19 -7.07 -39.77
N GLN A 75 6.25 -6.54 -40.56
CA GLN A 75 4.88 -6.32 -40.07
C GLN A 75 4.26 -7.61 -39.51
N GLN A 76 4.43 -8.73 -40.24
CA GLN A 76 3.90 -10.03 -39.81
C GLN A 76 4.56 -10.53 -38.51
N ASP A 77 5.86 -10.30 -38.34
CA ASP A 77 6.55 -10.69 -37.10
C ASP A 77 6.20 -9.77 -35.92
N GLY A 78 6.02 -8.47 -36.18
CA GLY A 78 5.51 -7.51 -35.20
C GLY A 78 4.09 -7.83 -34.73
N GLU A 79 3.21 -8.24 -35.65
CA GLU A 79 1.86 -8.74 -35.34
C GLU A 79 1.91 -9.99 -34.45
N LYS A 80 2.75 -10.98 -34.78
CA LYS A 80 2.92 -12.20 -33.97
C LYS A 80 3.48 -11.91 -32.58
N LEU A 81 4.51 -11.06 -32.48
CA LEU A 81 5.07 -10.65 -31.19
C LEU A 81 4.01 -9.96 -30.32
N SER A 82 3.21 -9.07 -30.94
CA SER A 82 2.11 -8.39 -30.27
C SER A 82 1.02 -9.37 -29.81
N GLU A 83 0.69 -10.36 -30.63
CA GLU A 83 -0.28 -11.41 -30.28
C GLU A 83 0.20 -12.29 -29.12
N TRP A 84 1.48 -12.69 -29.10
CA TRP A 84 2.03 -13.52 -28.03
C TRP A 84 2.02 -12.83 -26.68
N ILE A 85 2.45 -11.57 -26.62
CA ILE A 85 2.43 -10.82 -25.36
C ILE A 85 0.99 -10.53 -24.92
N LEU A 86 0.09 -10.21 -25.86
CA LEU A 86 -1.34 -10.04 -25.56
C LEU A 86 -1.94 -11.31 -24.95
N LYS A 87 -1.64 -12.48 -25.53
CA LYS A 87 -2.09 -13.78 -25.03
C LYS A 87 -1.56 -14.08 -23.64
N SER A 88 -0.28 -13.79 -23.38
CA SER A 88 0.32 -13.97 -22.05
C SER A 88 -0.33 -13.07 -20.99
N VAL A 89 -0.55 -11.80 -21.33
CA VAL A 89 -1.24 -10.84 -20.47
C VAL A 89 -2.70 -11.24 -20.21
N LEU A 90 -3.42 -11.67 -21.24
CA LEU A 90 -4.80 -12.15 -21.12
C LEU A 90 -4.87 -13.39 -20.24
N SER A 91 -3.93 -14.32 -20.40
CA SER A 91 -3.82 -15.51 -19.55
C SER A 91 -3.61 -15.12 -18.08
N LEU A 92 -2.65 -14.24 -17.80
CA LEU A 92 -2.39 -13.74 -16.44
C LEU A 92 -3.65 -13.10 -15.83
N SER A 93 -4.31 -12.24 -16.60
CA SER A 93 -5.55 -11.57 -16.17
C SER A 93 -6.69 -12.58 -15.96
N THR A 94 -6.77 -13.64 -16.76
CA THR A 94 -7.78 -14.69 -16.61
C THR A 94 -7.57 -15.48 -15.31
N VAL A 95 -6.31 -15.80 -14.98
CA VAL A 95 -5.97 -16.54 -13.75
C VAL A 95 -6.39 -15.74 -12.51
N TYR A 96 -6.26 -14.40 -12.51
CA TYR A 96 -6.77 -13.56 -11.42
C TYR A 96 -8.25 -13.80 -11.11
N TYR A 97 -9.09 -13.92 -12.15
CA TYR A 97 -10.52 -14.13 -11.98
C TYR A 97 -10.87 -15.52 -11.43
N TRP A 98 -9.91 -16.45 -11.34
CA TRP A 98 -10.12 -17.76 -10.72
C TRP A 98 -10.05 -17.71 -9.20
N LEU A 99 -9.46 -16.68 -8.58
CA LEU A 99 -9.29 -16.60 -7.13
C LEU A 99 -10.60 -16.15 -6.45
N PRO A 100 -11.37 -17.03 -5.78
CA PRO A 100 -12.67 -16.64 -5.26
C PRO A 100 -12.53 -15.74 -4.04
N LYS A 101 -13.55 -14.91 -3.78
CA LYS A 101 -13.61 -14.04 -2.59
C LYS A 101 -13.57 -14.83 -1.28
N SER A 102 -13.98 -16.10 -1.30
CA SER A 102 -13.92 -17.00 -0.15
C SER A 102 -12.51 -17.33 0.33
N GLN A 103 -11.48 -17.10 -0.49
CA GLN A 103 -10.06 -17.20 -0.07
C GLN A 103 -9.56 -15.94 0.64
N GLY A 104 -10.40 -14.90 0.75
CA GLY A 104 -10.08 -13.65 1.41
C GLY A 104 -10.00 -12.48 0.44
N VAL A 105 -10.71 -11.41 0.77
CA VAL A 105 -10.72 -10.16 0.01
C VAL A 105 -9.36 -9.47 0.11
N SER A 106 -8.67 -9.55 1.25
CA SER A 106 -7.34 -8.96 1.44
C SER A 106 -6.28 -9.63 0.57
N LEU A 107 -6.27 -10.96 0.51
CA LEU A 107 -5.42 -11.72 -0.41
C LEU A 107 -5.74 -11.37 -1.87
N ARG A 108 -7.03 -11.39 -2.24
CA ARG A 108 -7.46 -11.07 -3.61
C ARG A 108 -7.06 -9.66 -4.03
N ARG A 109 -7.14 -8.69 -3.12
CA ARG A 109 -6.70 -7.29 -3.35
C ARG A 109 -5.21 -7.24 -3.68
N GLN A 110 -4.36 -7.90 -2.88
CA GLN A 110 -2.91 -7.92 -3.12
C GLN A 110 -2.52 -8.62 -4.42
N VAL A 111 -3.17 -9.74 -4.76
CA VAL A 111 -2.96 -10.42 -6.06
C VAL A 111 -3.38 -9.51 -7.21
N ARG A 112 -4.54 -8.84 -7.09
CA ARG A 112 -5.03 -7.88 -8.10
C ARG A 112 -4.00 -6.78 -8.33
N ASP A 113 -3.57 -6.12 -7.26
CA ASP A 113 -2.68 -4.96 -7.33
C ASP A 113 -1.33 -5.35 -7.97
N ALA A 114 -0.77 -6.51 -7.59
CA ALA A 114 0.46 -7.01 -8.21
C ALA A 114 0.29 -7.35 -9.70
N ILE A 115 -0.86 -7.89 -10.12
CA ILE A 115 -1.13 -8.12 -11.55
C ILE A 115 -1.28 -6.79 -12.28
N VAL A 116 -1.97 -5.80 -11.70
CA VAL A 116 -2.07 -4.45 -12.25
C VAL A 116 -0.69 -3.84 -12.46
N ASP A 117 0.25 -4.02 -11.52
CA ASP A 117 1.62 -3.54 -11.64
C ASP A 117 2.37 -4.20 -12.81
N VAL A 118 2.18 -5.51 -13.03
CA VAL A 118 2.72 -6.20 -14.21
C VAL A 118 2.16 -5.62 -15.50
N LEU A 119 0.84 -5.40 -15.57
CA LEU A 119 0.19 -4.82 -16.75
C LEU A 119 0.63 -3.39 -17.03
N GLU A 120 0.83 -2.60 -15.98
CA GLU A 120 1.37 -1.25 -16.06
C GLU A 120 2.82 -1.28 -16.57
N GLY A 121 3.66 -2.18 -16.06
CA GLY A 121 5.02 -2.37 -16.56
C GLY A 121 5.06 -2.71 -18.04
N VAL A 122 4.19 -3.61 -18.51
CA VAL A 122 4.12 -3.96 -19.95
C VAL A 122 3.62 -2.78 -20.77
N THR A 123 2.64 -2.03 -20.26
CA THR A 123 2.12 -0.80 -20.88
C THR A 123 3.24 0.22 -21.08
N GLN A 124 4.07 0.43 -20.05
CA GLN A 124 5.23 1.32 -20.10
C GLN A 124 6.27 0.85 -21.13
N LEU A 125 6.60 -0.44 -21.16
CA LEU A 125 7.53 -1.01 -22.13
C LEU A 125 7.05 -0.78 -23.58
N VAL A 126 5.78 -1.10 -23.88
CA VAL A 126 5.21 -0.90 -25.22
C VAL A 126 5.18 0.59 -25.58
N GLY A 127 4.86 1.47 -24.62
CA GLY A 127 4.90 2.91 -24.79
C GLY A 127 6.30 3.44 -25.14
N VAL A 128 7.35 2.94 -24.46
CA VAL A 128 8.74 3.31 -24.74
C VAL A 128 9.18 2.83 -26.12
N ILE A 129 8.81 1.59 -26.51
CA ILE A 129 9.10 1.07 -27.86
C ILE A 129 8.41 1.94 -28.93
N LEU A 130 7.16 2.35 -28.73
CA LEU A 130 6.44 3.21 -29.66
C LEU A 130 7.02 4.63 -29.78
N SER A 131 7.68 5.11 -28.73
CA SER A 131 8.18 6.49 -28.64
C SER A 131 9.66 6.62 -29.01
N SER A 132 10.42 5.52 -28.99
CA SER A 132 11.87 5.52 -29.22
C SER A 132 12.20 5.46 -30.73
N PRO A 133 13.22 6.19 -31.19
CA PRO A 133 13.81 5.95 -32.51
C PRO A 133 14.57 4.62 -32.42
N LEU A 134 13.95 3.52 -32.89
CA LEU A 134 14.35 2.10 -32.77
C LEU A 134 15.67 1.75 -33.50
N GLN A 135 16.73 2.52 -33.25
CA GLN A 135 18.04 2.42 -33.89
C GLN A 135 19.05 1.68 -33.01
N SER A 136 18.86 1.70 -31.69
CA SER A 136 19.65 0.98 -30.70
C SER A 136 18.86 0.78 -29.40
N LEU A 137 19.31 -0.16 -28.58
CA LEU A 137 18.70 -0.48 -27.29
C LEU A 137 18.86 0.74 -26.37
N SER A 138 17.77 1.47 -26.14
CA SER A 138 17.80 2.69 -25.33
C SER A 138 17.86 2.35 -23.84
N HIS A 139 18.40 3.28 -23.04
CA HIS A 139 18.37 3.15 -21.59
C HIS A 139 16.92 3.05 -21.08
N GLU A 140 16.00 3.84 -21.62
CA GLU A 140 14.57 3.79 -21.27
C GLU A 140 13.94 2.42 -21.56
N GLN A 141 14.32 1.78 -22.67
CA GLN A 141 13.86 0.45 -23.01
C GLN A 141 14.40 -0.61 -22.04
N LEU A 142 15.67 -0.50 -21.64
CA LEU A 142 16.26 -1.36 -20.60
C LEU A 142 15.55 -1.16 -19.26
N THR A 143 15.33 0.09 -18.85
CA THR A 143 14.65 0.42 -17.59
C THR A 143 13.22 -0.11 -17.58
N SER A 144 12.45 0.11 -18.64
CA SER A 144 11.06 -0.37 -18.75
C SER A 144 10.98 -1.90 -18.81
N THR A 145 11.91 -2.56 -19.52
CA THR A 145 12.00 -4.04 -19.50
C THR A 145 12.32 -4.55 -18.10
N GLY A 146 13.27 -3.93 -17.41
CA GLY A 146 13.61 -4.24 -16.01
C GLY A 146 12.45 -3.99 -15.05
N GLY A 147 11.62 -2.97 -15.30
CA GLY A 147 10.39 -2.70 -14.56
C GLY A 147 9.39 -3.85 -14.67
N VAL A 148 9.18 -4.40 -15.88
CA VAL A 148 8.33 -5.60 -16.07
C VAL A 148 8.88 -6.79 -15.28
N TRP A 149 10.20 -7.02 -15.31
CA TRP A 149 10.82 -8.11 -14.55
C TRP A 149 10.63 -7.94 -13.05
N SER A 150 10.89 -6.74 -12.53
CA SER A 150 10.71 -6.45 -11.11
C SER A 150 9.25 -6.64 -10.66
N ALA A 151 8.29 -6.22 -11.47
CA ALA A 151 6.87 -6.47 -11.22
C ALA A 151 6.53 -7.97 -11.27
N CYS A 152 7.08 -8.72 -12.22
CA CYS A 152 6.89 -10.18 -12.28
C CYS A 152 7.49 -10.91 -11.07
N ASP A 153 8.68 -10.48 -10.64
CA ASP A 153 9.40 -11.09 -9.51
C ASP A 153 8.70 -10.80 -8.18
N SER A 154 8.06 -9.64 -8.03
CA SER A 154 7.30 -9.30 -6.81
C SER A 154 6.14 -10.26 -6.55
N LEU A 155 5.53 -10.86 -7.60
CA LEU A 155 4.47 -11.87 -7.45
C LEU A 155 4.93 -13.13 -6.72
N SER A 156 6.24 -13.42 -6.72
CA SER A 156 6.80 -14.55 -5.96
C SER A 156 6.69 -14.34 -4.45
N GLN A 157 6.69 -13.08 -3.99
CA GLN A 157 6.65 -12.65 -2.60
C GLN A 157 5.23 -12.45 -2.07
N LEU A 158 4.21 -12.66 -2.91
CA LEU A 158 2.82 -12.51 -2.49
C LEU A 158 2.45 -13.48 -1.36
N PRO A 159 1.60 -13.04 -0.42
CA PRO A 159 1.05 -13.92 0.60
C PRO A 159 0.28 -15.08 -0.06
N ARG A 160 0.36 -16.27 0.53
CA ARG A 160 -0.26 -17.49 -0.02
C ARG A 160 -1.65 -17.79 0.54
N ASP A 161 -2.02 -17.11 1.61
CA ASP A 161 -3.31 -17.21 2.29
C ASP A 161 -3.73 -15.83 2.85
N ASN A 162 -4.99 -15.72 3.31
CA ASN A 162 -5.52 -14.45 3.81
C ASN A 162 -4.87 -14.00 5.14
N LYS A 163 -4.38 -14.94 5.94
CA LYS A 163 -3.66 -14.64 7.18
C LYS A 163 -2.36 -13.90 6.89
N ALA A 164 -1.56 -14.42 5.96
CA ALA A 164 -0.35 -13.76 5.49
C ALA A 164 -0.67 -12.40 4.84
N ALA A 165 -1.78 -12.31 4.10
CA ALA A 165 -2.22 -11.06 3.50
C ALA A 165 -2.54 -9.98 4.56
N LEU A 166 -3.28 -10.34 5.63
CA LEU A 166 -3.52 -9.45 6.76
C LEU A 166 -2.20 -9.03 7.44
N LEU A 167 -1.25 -9.95 7.61
CA LEU A 167 0.04 -9.62 8.23
C LEU A 167 0.84 -8.59 7.41
N VAL A 168 0.79 -8.66 6.07
CA VAL A 168 1.38 -7.62 5.20
C VAL A 168 0.74 -6.26 5.45
N VAL A 169 -0.61 -6.21 5.52
CA VAL A 169 -1.36 -4.98 5.82
C VAL A 169 -0.93 -4.40 7.17
N LEU A 170 -0.92 -5.23 8.22
CA LEU A 170 -0.56 -4.78 9.57
C LEU A 170 0.88 -4.28 9.64
N CYS A 171 1.83 -4.95 8.99
CA CYS A 171 3.22 -4.50 8.94
C CYS A 171 3.36 -3.13 8.26
N ALA A 172 2.65 -2.90 7.14
CA ALA A 172 2.64 -1.60 6.46
C ALA A 172 2.07 -0.50 7.36
N GLN A 173 0.95 -0.76 8.03
CA GLN A 173 0.32 0.18 8.97
C GLN A 173 1.22 0.49 10.17
N ILE A 174 1.91 -0.53 10.73
CA ILE A 174 2.87 -0.33 11.81
C ILE A 174 4.01 0.59 11.39
N GLY A 175 4.53 0.41 10.16
CA GLY A 175 5.58 1.27 9.60
C GLY A 175 5.15 2.73 9.60
N VAL A 176 4.06 3.05 8.92
CA VAL A 176 3.56 4.43 8.79
C VAL A 176 3.28 5.07 10.15
N VAL A 177 2.59 4.35 11.05
CA VAL A 177 2.29 4.88 12.40
C VAL A 177 3.57 5.12 13.20
N LYS A 178 4.57 4.24 13.05
CA LYS A 178 5.84 4.39 13.73
C LYS A 178 6.61 5.60 13.20
N ASP A 179 6.66 5.76 11.88
CA ASP A 179 7.34 6.87 11.22
C ASP A 179 6.73 8.22 11.68
N ALA A 180 5.41 8.34 11.73
CA ALA A 180 4.73 9.54 12.23
C ALA A 180 5.03 9.83 13.72
N ILE A 181 5.17 8.80 14.56
CA ILE A 181 5.58 8.99 15.97
C ILE A 181 7.02 9.49 16.05
N GLU A 182 7.94 8.84 15.31
CA GLU A 182 9.35 9.20 15.27
C GLU A 182 9.55 10.62 14.72
N GLU A 183 8.77 11.02 13.72
CA GLU A 183 8.78 12.37 13.14
C GLU A 183 8.43 13.44 14.18
N ILE A 184 7.35 13.27 14.94
CA ILE A 184 6.97 14.20 16.01
C ILE A 184 8.00 14.20 17.15
N GLU A 185 8.53 13.04 17.53
CA GLU A 185 9.57 12.94 18.56
C GLU A 185 10.87 13.64 18.15
N GLN A 186 11.31 13.45 16.91
CA GLN A 186 12.48 14.11 16.36
C GLN A 186 12.24 15.62 16.28
N ALA A 187 11.10 16.06 15.75
CA ALA A 187 10.76 17.46 15.66
C ALA A 187 10.79 18.13 17.03
N LEU A 188 10.24 17.51 18.09
CA LEU A 188 10.31 18.02 19.47
C LEU A 188 11.74 18.15 20.01
N SER A 189 12.63 17.25 19.62
CA SER A 189 14.04 17.24 20.07
C SER A 189 14.90 18.30 19.37
N GLU A 190 14.60 18.62 18.11
CA GLU A 190 15.34 19.60 17.30
C GLU A 190 15.01 21.06 17.68
N VAL A 191 13.93 21.31 18.43
CA VAL A 191 13.57 22.66 18.91
C VAL A 191 14.43 23.15 20.09
N GLN A 192 15.55 22.48 20.41
CA GLN A 192 16.61 23.11 21.19
C GLN A 192 17.31 24.15 20.31
N ASP A 193 16.95 25.43 20.50
CA ASP A 193 17.50 26.58 19.76
C ASP A 193 19.05 26.53 19.79
N PRO A 194 19.72 26.32 18.64
CA PRO A 194 21.19 26.32 18.53
C PRO A 194 21.83 27.66 18.95
N PHE A 195 21.02 28.71 19.09
CA PHE A 195 21.42 30.05 19.49
C PHE A 195 20.89 30.46 20.87
N SER A 196 20.29 29.53 21.63
CA SER A 196 19.84 29.77 23.02
C SER A 196 20.96 30.29 23.93
N ASP A 197 22.22 29.91 23.65
CA ASP A 197 23.39 30.28 24.45
C ASP A 197 24.09 31.57 23.96
N VAL A 198 23.59 32.22 22.90
CA VAL A 198 24.33 33.30 22.19
C VAL A 198 23.78 34.71 22.44
N LEU A 199 22.60 34.88 23.03
CA LEU A 199 21.97 36.22 23.11
C LEU A 199 21.62 36.63 24.54
N ASP A 200 22.32 37.68 24.98
CA ASP A 200 22.04 38.50 26.16
C ASP A 200 20.58 38.99 26.22
N ASP A 201 20.12 39.13 27.46
CA ASP A 201 18.76 39.30 28.00
C ASP A 201 17.94 40.55 27.54
N ASP A 202 18.28 41.19 26.42
CA ASP A 202 17.78 42.54 26.07
C ASP A 202 17.29 42.72 24.61
N GLN A 203 16.64 41.71 24.00
CA GLN A 203 15.95 41.91 22.71
C GLN A 203 14.49 41.48 22.71
N GLU A 204 13.66 42.33 22.11
CA GLU A 204 12.21 42.20 21.91
C GLU A 204 11.79 40.78 21.49
N PRO A 205 10.59 40.31 21.91
CA PRO A 205 10.10 38.99 21.54
C PRO A 205 10.08 38.85 20.03
N ARG A 206 10.93 37.95 19.50
CA ARG A 206 10.98 37.62 18.08
C ARG A 206 9.56 37.36 17.58
N GLY A 207 9.12 38.09 16.56
CA GLY A 207 7.77 38.00 15.95
C GLY A 207 7.44 36.69 15.22
N ASN A 208 8.05 35.58 15.66
CA ASN A 208 7.93 34.22 15.11
C ASN A 208 7.30 33.24 16.13
N GLN A 209 6.46 33.72 17.05
CA GLN A 209 5.79 32.86 18.05
C GLN A 209 4.99 31.72 17.40
N ASP A 210 4.47 31.92 16.19
CA ASP A 210 3.70 30.92 15.44
C ASP A 210 4.56 29.78 14.86
N THR A 211 5.89 29.87 14.95
CA THR A 211 6.83 28.86 14.39
C THR A 211 7.33 27.87 15.44
N TYR A 212 7.00 28.05 16.71
CA TYR A 212 7.52 27.23 17.82
C TYR A 212 6.39 26.69 18.70
N TRP A 213 6.61 25.52 19.28
CA TRP A 213 5.73 24.99 20.31
C TRP A 213 5.85 25.78 21.60
N SER A 214 4.72 26.26 22.09
CA SER A 214 4.58 26.78 23.45
C SER A 214 4.69 25.65 24.49
N GLU A 215 4.88 26.02 25.74
CA GLU A 215 4.83 25.06 26.86
C GLU A 215 3.47 24.36 26.96
N LYS A 216 2.39 25.05 26.60
CA LYS A 216 1.04 24.46 26.52
C LYS A 216 0.97 23.42 25.41
N ASP A 217 1.48 23.73 24.23
CA ASP A 217 1.53 22.79 23.09
C ASP A 217 2.28 21.52 23.49
N ARG A 218 3.46 21.65 24.09
CA ARG A 218 4.25 20.50 24.56
C ARG A 218 3.49 19.62 25.55
N ARG A 219 2.69 20.21 26.44
CA ARG A 219 1.84 19.46 27.38
C ARG A 219 0.73 18.70 26.65
N VAL A 220 0.09 19.31 25.65
CA VAL A 220 -0.98 18.70 24.84
C VAL A 220 -0.44 17.59 23.93
N ILE A 221 0.76 17.75 23.37
CA ILE A 221 1.41 16.77 22.50
C ILE A 221 1.64 15.43 23.22
N GLY A 222 2.03 15.45 24.50
CA GLY A 222 2.34 14.23 25.25
C GLY A 222 1.21 13.18 25.24
N PRO A 223 -0.03 13.52 25.65
CA PRO A 223 -1.19 12.63 25.54
C PRO A 223 -1.55 12.25 24.10
N CYS A 224 -1.37 13.15 23.13
CA CYS A 224 -1.59 12.83 21.71
C CYS A 224 -0.62 11.76 21.21
N GLN A 225 0.67 11.87 21.53
CA GLN A 225 1.66 10.83 21.29
C GLN A 225 1.33 9.53 22.03
N GLY A 226 0.77 9.62 23.25
CA GLY A 226 0.26 8.48 24.00
C GLY A 226 -0.80 7.70 23.21
N LEU A 227 -1.72 8.40 22.56
CA LEU A 227 -2.75 7.81 21.70
C LEU A 227 -2.14 7.20 20.42
N MET A 228 -1.22 7.90 19.75
CA MET A 228 -0.49 7.35 18.58
C MET A 228 0.26 6.07 18.95
N LYS A 229 0.94 6.06 20.11
CA LYS A 229 1.64 4.89 20.66
C LYS A 229 0.69 3.75 21.00
N ALA A 230 -0.53 4.06 21.46
CA ALA A 230 -1.57 3.05 21.68
C ALA A 230 -2.02 2.41 20.35
N SER A 231 -2.17 3.18 19.27
CA SER A 231 -2.43 2.67 17.92
C SER A 231 -1.31 1.72 17.46
N ALA A 232 -0.05 2.14 17.61
CA ALA A 232 1.10 1.31 17.27
C ALA A 232 1.15 0.00 18.09
N ALA A 233 0.88 0.08 19.39
CA ALA A 233 0.83 -1.07 20.28
C ALA A 233 -0.31 -2.03 19.92
N CYS A 234 -1.49 -1.50 19.58
CA CYS A 234 -2.64 -2.27 19.11
C CYS A 234 -2.29 -3.08 17.86
N LEU A 235 -1.71 -2.44 16.83
CA LEU A 235 -1.30 -3.12 15.60
C LEU A 235 -0.25 -4.22 15.87
N ARG A 236 0.76 -3.95 16.73
CA ARG A 236 1.78 -4.95 17.10
C ARG A 236 1.19 -6.14 17.86
N LYS A 237 0.28 -5.89 18.80
CA LYS A 237 -0.38 -6.94 19.58
C LYS A 237 -1.33 -7.76 18.71
N LEU A 238 -2.10 -7.12 17.83
CA LEU A 238 -2.92 -7.79 16.83
C LEU A 238 -2.08 -8.65 15.89
N THR A 239 -0.96 -8.12 15.38
CA THR A 239 -0.03 -8.89 14.54
C THR A 239 0.43 -10.18 15.24
N SER A 240 0.76 -10.08 16.53
CA SER A 240 1.16 -11.25 17.32
C SER A 240 0.00 -12.24 17.49
N ALA A 241 -1.21 -11.75 17.78
CA ALA A 241 -2.41 -12.56 17.91
C ALA A 241 -2.77 -13.29 16.60
N VAL A 242 -2.72 -12.59 15.46
CA VAL A 242 -2.97 -13.17 14.13
C VAL A 242 -1.93 -14.25 13.82
N LYS A 243 -0.64 -14.04 14.12
CA LYS A 243 0.40 -15.06 13.91
C LYS A 243 0.08 -16.34 14.68
N THR A 244 -0.31 -16.23 15.94
CA THR A 244 -0.57 -17.39 16.81
C THR A 244 -1.91 -18.05 16.54
N HIS A 245 -2.98 -17.28 16.36
CA HIS A 245 -4.36 -17.76 16.40
C HIS A 245 -5.13 -17.60 15.08
N GLY A 246 -4.55 -16.89 14.10
CA GLY A 246 -5.19 -16.70 12.80
C GLY A 246 -5.44 -18.02 12.09
N ASP A 247 -6.68 -18.24 11.70
CA ASP A 247 -7.16 -19.42 10.98
C ASP A 247 -7.84 -19.02 9.66
N VAL A 248 -7.59 -19.81 8.61
CA VAL A 248 -8.16 -19.62 7.26
C VAL A 248 -8.99 -20.84 6.82
N SER A 249 -9.26 -21.77 7.73
CA SER A 249 -9.94 -23.04 7.42
C SER A 249 -11.44 -22.88 7.17
N THR A 250 -12.05 -21.80 7.67
CA THR A 250 -13.49 -21.54 7.52
C THR A 250 -13.75 -20.18 6.86
N PRO A 251 -14.80 -20.05 6.02
CA PRO A 251 -15.17 -18.76 5.43
C PRO A 251 -15.44 -17.66 6.47
N GLN A 252 -15.96 -18.03 7.64
CA GLN A 252 -16.22 -17.11 8.75
C GLN A 252 -14.92 -16.55 9.31
N ASN A 253 -13.90 -17.39 9.53
CA ASN A 253 -12.61 -16.92 10.03
C ASN A 253 -11.90 -16.05 8.98
N VAL A 254 -11.98 -16.41 7.69
CA VAL A 254 -11.46 -15.59 6.60
C VAL A 254 -12.11 -14.21 6.57
N ALA A 255 -13.44 -14.12 6.69
CA ALA A 255 -14.16 -12.86 6.75
C ALA A 255 -13.74 -12.00 7.95
N GLN A 256 -13.56 -12.59 9.13
CA GLN A 256 -13.06 -11.86 10.30
C GLN A 256 -11.63 -11.31 10.09
N LEU A 257 -10.76 -12.03 9.36
CA LEU A 257 -9.44 -11.50 9.01
C LEU A 257 -9.55 -10.32 8.03
N ASP A 258 -10.51 -10.35 7.12
CA ASP A 258 -10.79 -9.23 6.21
C ASP A 258 -11.34 -8.00 6.96
N ASP A 259 -12.27 -8.20 7.90
CA ASP A 259 -12.80 -7.12 8.75
C ASP A 259 -11.67 -6.43 9.54
N LEU A 260 -10.74 -7.23 10.09
CA LEU A 260 -9.55 -6.72 10.75
C LEU A 260 -8.63 -5.96 9.78
N ALA A 261 -8.44 -6.46 8.57
CA ALA A 261 -7.60 -5.80 7.56
C ALA A 261 -8.19 -4.46 7.12
N ASP A 262 -9.51 -4.37 6.96
CA ASP A 262 -10.16 -3.14 6.50
C ASP A 262 -10.19 -2.09 7.60
N ILE A 263 -10.57 -2.42 8.85
CA ILE A 263 -10.62 -1.41 9.92
C ILE A 263 -9.23 -0.90 10.32
N THR A 264 -8.20 -1.75 10.28
CA THR A 264 -6.85 -1.35 10.70
C THR A 264 -6.17 -0.42 9.69
N LYS A 265 -6.61 -0.38 8.43
CA LYS A 265 -6.13 0.57 7.41
C LYS A 265 -6.53 2.02 7.69
N GLU A 266 -7.57 2.23 8.49
CA GLU A 266 -8.01 3.57 8.88
C GLU A 266 -7.12 4.16 9.99
N LEU A 267 -6.30 3.35 10.67
CA LEU A 267 -5.46 3.82 11.77
C LEU A 267 -4.31 4.70 11.29
N SER A 268 -3.62 4.36 10.19
CA SER A 268 -2.50 5.18 9.73
C SER A 268 -2.93 6.58 9.29
N PRO A 269 -4.00 6.78 8.49
CA PRO A 269 -4.48 8.13 8.17
C PRO A 269 -4.92 8.90 9.41
N GLY A 270 -5.62 8.26 10.36
CA GLY A 270 -6.03 8.95 11.60
C GLY A 270 -4.86 9.36 12.50
N VAL A 271 -3.75 8.64 12.47
CA VAL A 271 -2.50 9.03 13.15
C VAL A 271 -1.81 10.17 12.42
N ASP A 272 -1.77 10.12 11.09
CA ASP A 272 -1.19 11.16 10.23
C ASP A 272 -1.94 12.50 10.38
N ASP A 273 -3.27 12.47 10.28
CA ASP A 273 -4.14 13.63 10.51
C ASP A 273 -3.91 14.26 11.89
N LEU A 274 -3.75 13.42 12.93
CA LEU A 274 -3.41 13.92 14.26
C LEU A 274 -2.01 14.54 14.28
N ALA A 275 -1.00 13.87 13.73
CA ALA A 275 0.38 14.36 13.70
C ALA A 275 0.49 15.73 13.01
N LEU A 276 -0.21 15.92 11.88
CA LEU A 276 -0.25 17.18 11.16
C LEU A 276 -0.79 18.34 12.01
N CYS A 277 -1.83 18.08 12.83
CA CYS A 277 -2.37 19.08 13.75
C CYS A 277 -1.44 19.42 14.92
N LEU A 278 -0.41 18.60 15.17
CA LEU A 278 0.52 18.86 16.25
C LEU A 278 1.60 19.86 15.87
N TYR A 279 1.79 20.25 14.60
CA TYR A 279 2.79 21.25 14.23
C TYR A 279 2.35 22.69 14.53
N PRO A 280 3.28 23.62 14.83
CA PRO A 280 2.95 25.03 15.01
C PRO A 280 2.49 25.71 13.70
N PRO A 281 1.58 26.71 13.77
CA PRO A 281 0.80 27.08 14.96
C PRO A 281 -0.29 26.04 15.24
N MET A 282 -0.35 25.56 16.50
CA MET A 282 -1.24 24.45 16.86
C MET A 282 -2.69 24.93 16.97
N ASP A 283 -3.58 24.34 16.16
CA ASP A 283 -5.03 24.52 16.29
C ASP A 283 -5.61 23.53 17.30
N TYR A 284 -5.84 23.99 18.53
CA TYR A 284 -6.40 23.18 19.61
C TYR A 284 -7.77 22.56 19.29
N SER A 285 -8.58 23.21 18.45
CA SER A 285 -9.88 22.67 18.03
C SER A 285 -9.69 21.50 17.06
N GLY A 286 -8.78 21.65 16.09
CA GLY A 286 -8.36 20.56 15.20
C GLY A 286 -7.72 19.39 15.94
N VAL A 287 -6.92 19.67 16.98
CA VAL A 287 -6.36 18.63 17.86
C VAL A 287 -7.46 17.88 18.61
N GLU A 288 -8.42 18.56 19.23
CA GLU A 288 -9.54 17.92 19.94
C GLU A 288 -10.34 16.98 19.03
N ASP A 289 -10.66 17.46 17.81
CA ASP A 289 -11.40 16.70 16.81
C ASP A 289 -10.64 15.45 16.36
N ASN A 290 -9.36 15.58 16.01
CA ASN A 290 -8.58 14.45 15.50
C ASN A 290 -8.23 13.44 16.59
N VAL A 291 -7.97 13.89 17.82
CA VAL A 291 -7.80 13.01 18.99
C VAL A 291 -9.08 12.21 19.24
N SER A 292 -10.25 12.87 19.19
CA SER A 292 -11.54 12.21 19.40
C SER A 292 -11.85 11.19 18.30
N LYS A 293 -11.59 11.53 17.04
CA LYS A 293 -11.76 10.62 15.89
C LYS A 293 -10.84 9.40 16.00
N LEU A 294 -9.55 9.61 16.27
CA LEU A 294 -8.59 8.52 16.41
C LEU A 294 -8.92 7.61 17.61
N GLY A 295 -9.32 8.20 18.74
CA GLY A 295 -9.74 7.43 19.91
C GLY A 295 -10.98 6.58 19.65
N ALA A 296 -12.00 7.13 18.99
CA ALA A 296 -13.20 6.39 18.60
C ALA A 296 -12.87 5.25 17.61
N LEU A 297 -12.01 5.52 16.64
CA LEU A 297 -11.53 4.51 15.69
C LEU A 297 -10.77 3.38 16.40
N LEU A 298 -9.84 3.72 17.30
CA LEU A 298 -9.05 2.73 18.02
C LEU A 298 -9.92 1.85 18.93
N LYS A 299 -10.94 2.42 19.57
CA LYS A 299 -11.95 1.64 20.30
C LYS A 299 -12.72 0.68 19.40
N LYS A 300 -13.13 1.14 18.21
CA LYS A 300 -13.81 0.30 17.21
C LYS A 300 -12.90 -0.85 16.75
N VAL A 301 -11.61 -0.59 16.52
CA VAL A 301 -10.62 -1.62 16.21
C VAL A 301 -10.52 -2.64 17.35
N LEU A 302 -10.37 -2.18 18.59
CA LEU A 302 -10.27 -3.06 19.76
C LEU A 302 -11.52 -3.93 19.95
N GLU A 303 -12.71 -3.42 19.64
CA GLU A 303 -13.95 -4.19 19.67
C GLU A 303 -13.99 -5.27 18.58
N ILE A 304 -13.61 -4.94 17.34
CA ILE A 304 -13.54 -5.94 16.25
C ILE A 304 -12.51 -7.03 16.60
N ILE A 305 -11.36 -6.66 17.16
CA ILE A 305 -10.38 -7.62 17.67
C ILE A 305 -11.02 -8.53 18.71
N ARG A 306 -11.71 -7.97 19.71
CA ARG A 306 -12.37 -8.70 20.79
C ARG A 306 -13.39 -9.72 20.27
N CYS A 307 -14.12 -9.38 19.20
CA CYS A 307 -15.12 -10.25 18.58
C CYS A 307 -14.55 -11.28 17.58
N SER A 308 -13.26 -11.17 17.24
CA SER A 308 -12.62 -12.05 16.25
C SER A 308 -12.08 -13.33 16.85
N HIS A 309 -11.93 -14.38 16.03
CA HIS A 309 -11.34 -15.66 16.43
C HIS A 309 -9.87 -15.56 16.86
N VAL A 310 -9.17 -14.46 16.54
CA VAL A 310 -7.77 -14.28 16.96
C VAL A 310 -7.61 -13.81 18.41
N CYS A 311 -8.71 -13.45 19.07
CA CYS A 311 -8.72 -13.00 20.46
C CYS A 311 -9.18 -14.11 21.41
N GLY A 312 -8.22 -14.78 22.06
CA GLY A 312 -8.50 -15.67 23.19
C GLY A 312 -8.43 -14.96 24.54
N GLU A 313 -8.59 -15.71 25.63
CA GLU A 313 -8.55 -15.17 27.01
C GLU A 313 -7.26 -14.39 27.30
N SER A 314 -6.11 -14.91 26.84
CA SER A 314 -4.82 -14.24 27.01
C SER A 314 -4.70 -12.92 26.26
N GLN A 315 -5.49 -12.72 25.20
CA GLN A 315 -5.50 -11.50 24.41
C GLN A 315 -6.39 -10.43 25.06
N LEU A 316 -7.49 -10.83 25.70
CA LEU A 316 -8.42 -9.90 26.36
C LEU A 316 -7.72 -8.96 27.35
N THR A 317 -6.71 -9.44 28.08
CA THR A 317 -5.96 -8.64 29.04
C THR A 317 -5.32 -7.41 28.41
N TRP A 318 -4.63 -7.56 27.27
CA TRP A 318 -4.01 -6.41 26.61
C TRP A 318 -5.02 -5.56 25.84
N VAL A 319 -6.12 -6.16 25.35
CA VAL A 319 -7.21 -5.40 24.73
C VAL A 319 -7.83 -4.44 25.74
N GLN A 320 -8.14 -4.91 26.96
CA GLN A 320 -8.68 -4.08 28.04
C GLN A 320 -7.69 -3.01 28.50
N PHE A 321 -6.40 -3.36 28.60
CA PHE A 321 -5.36 -2.39 28.93
C PHE A 321 -5.26 -1.27 27.90
N LEU A 322 -5.28 -1.61 26.60
CA LEU A 322 -5.23 -0.61 25.53
C LEU A 322 -6.49 0.26 25.50
N ASP A 323 -7.66 -0.32 25.73
CA ASP A 323 -8.92 0.43 25.83
C ASP A 323 -8.85 1.49 26.95
N GLY A 324 -8.38 1.12 28.13
CA GLY A 324 -8.14 2.05 29.23
C GLY A 324 -7.05 3.09 28.94
N ALA A 325 -6.01 2.72 28.17
CA ALA A 325 -4.99 3.67 27.73
C ALA A 325 -5.54 4.70 26.74
N VAL A 326 -6.48 4.32 25.87
CA VAL A 326 -7.18 5.26 24.99
C VAL A 326 -7.99 6.26 25.81
N ASP A 327 -8.79 5.77 26.76
CA ASP A 327 -9.58 6.64 27.64
C ASP A 327 -8.72 7.60 28.44
N HIS A 328 -7.60 7.13 28.99
CA HIS A 328 -6.66 7.96 29.71
C HIS A 328 -6.13 9.11 28.86
N ASN A 329 -5.67 8.82 27.64
CA ASN A 329 -5.10 9.86 26.76
C ASN A 329 -6.18 10.83 26.26
N LEU A 330 -7.37 10.34 25.91
CA LEU A 330 -8.50 11.18 25.53
C LEU A 330 -8.87 12.17 26.63
N GLN A 331 -9.07 11.67 27.86
CA GLN A 331 -9.44 12.51 28.98
C GLN A 331 -8.34 13.53 29.31
N LYS A 332 -7.07 13.08 29.31
CA LYS A 332 -5.94 13.95 29.61
C LYS A 332 -5.75 15.05 28.56
N THR A 333 -5.92 14.75 27.28
CA THR A 333 -5.91 15.79 26.23
C THR A 333 -7.03 16.79 26.50
N LYS A 334 -8.25 16.32 26.71
CA LYS A 334 -9.42 17.18 26.97
C LYS A 334 -9.22 18.10 28.17
N ASP A 335 -8.70 17.58 29.28
CA ASP A 335 -8.43 18.36 30.49
C ASP A 335 -7.41 19.48 30.21
N LEU A 336 -6.37 19.22 29.41
CA LEU A 336 -5.35 20.21 29.06
C LEU A 336 -5.85 21.28 28.08
N LEU A 337 -6.77 20.92 27.17
CA LEU A 337 -7.39 21.87 26.26
C LEU A 337 -8.35 22.81 27.01
N GLN A 338 -9.06 22.30 28.01
CA GLN A 338 -10.05 23.05 28.80
C GLN A 338 -9.45 23.90 29.92
N GLN A 339 -8.19 23.66 30.32
CA GLN A 339 -7.56 24.36 31.45
C GLN A 339 -7.38 25.88 31.26
N ASP A 340 -7.57 26.42 30.04
CA ASP A 340 -7.51 27.88 29.78
C ASP A 340 -8.65 28.39 28.86
N SER A 341 -9.82 27.74 28.84
CA SER A 341 -11.03 28.31 28.20
C SER A 341 -11.78 29.29 29.10
#